data_AF-A0A7Y2GSY2-F1
#
_entry.id   AF-A0A7Y2GSY2-F1
#
_cell.length_a   1.000
_cell.length_b   1.000
_cell.length_c   1.000
_cell.angle_alpha   90.00
_cell.angle_beta   90.00
_cell.angle_gamma   90.00
#
_symmetry.space_group_name_H-M   'P 1'
#
loop_
_entity.id
_entity.type
_entity.pdbx_description
1 polymer ?
#
loop_
_entity_poly.entity_id
_entity_poly.type
_entity_poly.pdbx_seq_one_letter_code
_entity_poly.pdbx_strand_id
1 'polypeptide(L)'
;MPLVLSRLFRLSIARLGLLLVSGAKRDAEILALRHRILVLQRQIERPRFTSTDRTILALLSRAFDRQRLGDVMLIVKPDTVIGWHRRIVARHWTQPPKPRTGRPPTPAEVRRLVLRLDTENPTWGYRRIHGELRHLGHRIAAST
;
A
#
# COMPACT_ATOMS: atom_id res chain seq x y z
N MET A 1 5.69 58.79 4.13
CA MET A 1 5.40 57.77 3.12
C MET A 1 4.99 56.35 3.63
N PRO A 2 4.61 56.08 4.92
CA PRO A 2 4.10 54.75 5.31
C PRO A 2 2.55 54.64 5.36
N LEU A 3 1.83 55.77 5.36
CA LEU A 3 0.38 55.80 5.55
C LEU A 3 -0.42 55.51 4.27
N VAL A 4 0.16 55.74 3.09
CA VAL A 4 -0.49 55.51 1.79
C VAL A 4 -0.59 54.00 1.50
N LEU A 5 0.45 53.22 1.82
CA LEU A 5 0.42 51.76 1.70
C LEU A 5 -0.65 51.13 2.60
N SER A 6 -0.83 51.61 3.83
CA SER A 6 -1.84 51.06 4.74
C SER A 6 -3.28 51.43 4.35
N ARG A 7 -3.48 52.57 3.67
CA ARG A 7 -4.80 52.94 3.09
C ARG A 7 -5.10 52.13 1.85
N LEU A 8 -4.12 51.94 0.96
CA LEU A 8 -4.28 51.09 -0.23
C LEU A 8 -4.53 49.63 0.16
N PHE A 9 -3.83 49.12 1.19
CA PHE A 9 -4.03 47.77 1.72
C PHE A 9 -5.40 47.58 2.38
N ARG A 10 -5.90 48.59 3.11
CA ARG A 10 -7.25 48.56 3.67
C ARG A 10 -8.34 48.67 2.60
N LEU A 11 -8.12 49.48 1.57
CA LEU A 11 -9.05 49.62 0.46
C LEU A 11 -9.08 48.37 -0.43
N SER A 12 -7.95 47.68 -0.62
CA SER A 12 -7.92 46.41 -1.34
C SER A 12 -8.57 45.27 -0.54
N ILE A 13 -8.38 45.21 0.78
CA ILE A 13 -9.10 44.27 1.66
C ILE A 13 -10.61 44.57 1.68
N ALA A 14 -11.01 45.83 1.76
CA ALA A 14 -12.42 46.23 1.74
C ALA A 14 -13.10 45.90 0.40
N ARG A 15 -12.39 46.08 -0.73
CA ARG A 15 -12.90 45.76 -2.07
C ARG A 15 -12.99 44.25 -2.31
N LEU A 16 -12.04 43.47 -1.78
CA LEU A 16 -12.13 42.00 -1.73
C LEU A 16 -13.29 41.53 -0.86
N GLY A 17 -13.50 42.14 0.32
CA GLY A 17 -14.64 41.85 1.18
C GLY A 17 -15.99 42.14 0.52
N LEU A 18 -16.09 43.24 -0.24
CA LEU A 18 -17.31 43.61 -0.96
C LEU A 18 -17.63 42.65 -2.12
N LEU A 19 -16.61 42.12 -2.81
CA LEU A 19 -16.75 41.07 -3.84
C LEU A 19 -17.22 39.73 -3.24
N LEU A 20 -16.75 39.39 -2.03
CA LEU A 20 -17.20 38.21 -1.29
C LEU A 20 -18.69 38.24 -0.90
N VAL A 21 -19.22 39.44 -0.62
CA VAL A 21 -20.62 39.65 -0.17
C VAL A 21 -21.62 39.62 -1.34
N SER A 22 -21.18 39.84 -2.58
CA SER A 22 -22.02 39.99 -3.79
C SER A 22 -22.66 38.68 -4.33
N GLY A 23 -22.54 37.54 -3.65
CA GLY A 23 -23.01 36.23 -4.13
C GLY A 23 -21.94 35.13 -4.12
N ALA A 24 -20.70 35.49 -3.82
CA ALA A 24 -19.55 34.62 -3.72
C ALA A 24 -19.37 33.99 -2.32
N LYS A 25 -20.39 33.99 -1.45
CA LYS A 25 -20.28 33.50 -0.07
C LYS A 25 -19.87 32.02 -0.01
N ARG A 26 -20.38 31.21 -0.96
CA ARG A 26 -19.99 29.79 -1.14
C ARG A 26 -18.60 29.65 -1.74
N ASP A 27 -18.22 30.47 -2.71
CA ASP A 27 -16.89 30.42 -3.33
C ASP A 27 -15.80 30.89 -2.36
N ALA A 28 -16.11 31.90 -1.55
CA ALA A 28 -15.31 32.35 -0.42
C ALA A 28 -15.13 31.26 0.63
N GLU A 29 -16.20 30.55 0.95
CA GLU A 29 -16.18 29.42 1.88
C GLU A 29 -15.34 28.28 1.32
N ILE A 30 -15.47 27.95 0.03
CA ILE A 30 -14.65 26.96 -0.66
C ILE A 30 -13.16 27.38 -0.65
N LEU A 31 -12.87 28.65 -0.94
CA LEU A 31 -11.50 29.18 -0.91
C LEU A 31 -10.91 29.18 0.50
N ALA A 32 -11.69 29.58 1.51
CA ALA A 32 -11.28 29.55 2.91
C ALA A 32 -11.03 28.11 3.39
N LEU A 33 -11.89 27.15 3.01
CA LEU A 33 -11.73 25.73 3.32
C LEU A 33 -10.51 25.12 2.62
N ARG A 34 -10.30 25.43 1.33
CA ARG A 34 -9.09 25.03 0.59
C ARG A 34 -7.83 25.62 1.22
N HIS A 35 -7.87 26.88 1.61
CA HIS A 35 -6.76 27.53 2.29
C HIS A 35 -6.47 26.87 3.64
N ARG A 36 -7.50 26.54 4.42
CA ARG A 36 -7.36 25.85 5.71
C ARG A 36 -6.77 24.46 5.55
N ILE A 37 -7.19 23.70 4.53
CA ILE A 37 -6.62 22.40 4.19
C ILE A 37 -5.14 22.55 3.80
N LEU A 38 -4.78 23.54 2.98
CA LEU A 38 -3.39 23.80 2.59
C LEU A 38 -2.50 24.18 3.78
N VAL A 39 -3.01 24.98 4.70
CA VAL A 39 -2.27 25.35 5.93
C VAL A 39 -2.06 24.13 6.83
N LEU A 40 -3.10 23.30 7.03
CA LEU A 40 -2.99 22.06 7.80
C LEU A 40 -2.00 21.08 7.17
N GLN A 41 -1.99 20.95 5.84
CA GLN A 41 -1.03 20.12 5.12
C GLN A 41 0.42 20.60 5.32
N ARG A 42 0.66 21.92 5.33
CA ARG A 42 2.00 22.48 5.57
C ARG A 42 2.52 22.24 6.98
N GLN A 43 1.62 22.17 7.95
CA GLN A 43 1.98 21.93 9.35
C GLN A 43 2.27 20.46 9.67
N ILE A 44 1.82 19.53 8.82
CA ILE A 44 2.10 18.11 8.97
C ILE A 44 3.33 17.77 8.11
N GLU A 45 4.50 17.60 8.74
CA GLU A 45 5.77 17.29 8.04
C GLU A 45 5.65 16.13 7.04
N ARG A 46 4.87 15.07 7.38
CA ARG A 46 4.51 13.97 6.47
C ARG A 46 3.14 13.37 6.80
N PRO A 47 2.09 13.62 6.00
CA PRO A 47 0.79 12.99 6.22
C PRO A 47 0.89 11.46 6.05
N ARG A 48 0.58 10.73 7.13
CA ARG A 48 0.59 9.26 7.13
C ARG A 48 -0.78 8.74 6.69
N PHE A 49 -0.84 8.19 5.48
CA PHE A 49 -2.05 7.53 4.96
C PHE A 49 -2.10 6.07 5.38
N THR A 50 -3.21 5.67 5.99
CA THR A 50 -3.50 4.26 6.32
C THR A 50 -3.79 3.45 5.05
N SER A 51 -3.79 2.12 5.13
CA SER A 51 -4.12 1.27 3.99
C SER A 51 -5.54 1.52 3.48
N THR A 52 -6.48 1.84 4.36
CA THR A 52 -7.87 2.16 4.02
C THR A 52 -7.94 3.46 3.23
N ASP A 53 -7.27 4.52 3.70
CA ASP A 53 -7.24 5.82 3.01
C ASP A 53 -6.67 5.69 1.59
N ARG A 54 -5.58 4.92 1.44
CA ARG A 54 -4.97 4.64 0.14
C ARG A 54 -5.94 3.94 -0.81
N THR A 55 -6.78 3.06 -0.28
CA THR A 55 -7.78 2.31 -1.06
C THR A 55 -8.92 3.21 -1.48
N ILE A 56 -9.43 4.06 -0.58
CA ILE A 56 -10.47 5.05 -0.87
C ILE A 56 -9.99 6.04 -1.94
N LEU A 57 -8.80 6.62 -1.76
CA LEU A 57 -8.21 7.56 -2.72
C LEU A 57 -7.98 6.91 -4.08
N ALA A 58 -7.48 5.68 -4.10
CA ALA A 58 -7.30 4.92 -5.34
C ALA A 58 -8.63 4.65 -6.06
N LEU A 59 -9.70 4.31 -5.34
CA LEU A 59 -11.01 4.07 -5.91
C LEU A 59 -11.63 5.38 -6.45
N LEU A 60 -11.55 6.45 -5.67
CA LEU A 60 -12.02 7.78 -6.06
C LEU A 60 -11.29 8.32 -7.29
N SER A 61 -10.02 7.94 -7.48
CA SER A 61 -9.26 8.36 -8.67
C SER A 61 -9.88 7.92 -9.99
N ARG A 62 -10.76 6.91 -10.00
CA ARG A 62 -11.49 6.47 -11.19
C ARG A 62 -12.53 7.48 -11.67
N ALA A 63 -13.00 8.36 -10.78
CA ALA A 63 -14.05 9.33 -11.08
C ALA A 63 -13.52 10.65 -11.66
N PHE A 64 -12.20 10.82 -11.75
CA PHE A 64 -11.58 12.07 -12.17
C PHE A 64 -10.55 11.84 -13.27
N ASP A 65 -10.51 12.73 -14.26
CA ASP A 65 -9.46 12.74 -15.28
C ASP A 65 -8.10 13.11 -14.68
N ARG A 66 -7.03 12.68 -15.34
CA ARG A 66 -5.65 12.84 -14.84
C ARG A 66 -5.24 14.29 -14.59
N GLN A 67 -5.80 15.24 -15.34
CA GLN A 67 -5.60 16.67 -15.09
C GLN A 67 -6.35 17.15 -13.84
N ARG A 68 -7.61 16.74 -13.67
CA ARG A 68 -8.44 17.12 -12.50
C ARG A 68 -7.91 16.49 -11.20
N LEU A 69 -7.24 15.34 -11.28
CA LEU A 69 -6.58 14.74 -10.12
C LEU A 69 -5.50 15.64 -9.52
N GLY A 70 -4.78 16.43 -10.34
CA GLY A 70 -3.80 17.40 -9.85
C GLY A 70 -4.42 18.52 -9.00
N ASP A 71 -5.63 18.94 -9.35
CA ASP A 71 -6.35 20.01 -8.66
C ASP A 71 -7.05 19.53 -7.37
N VAL A 72 -7.52 18.27 -7.37
CA VAL A 72 -8.28 17.68 -6.26
C VAL A 72 -7.35 17.04 -5.22
N MET A 73 -6.26 16.41 -5.65
CA MET A 73 -5.32 15.71 -4.77
C MET A 73 -4.21 16.65 -4.29
N LEU A 74 -4.52 17.47 -3.30
CA LEU A 74 -3.57 18.42 -2.72
C LEU A 74 -2.57 17.77 -1.75
N ILE A 75 -2.95 16.67 -1.09
CA ILE A 75 -2.12 16.01 -0.07
C ILE A 75 -1.16 14.96 -0.69
N VAL A 76 -1.55 14.34 -1.81
CA VAL A 76 -0.83 13.19 -2.41
C VAL A 76 -0.63 13.46 -3.89
N LYS A 77 0.58 13.21 -4.40
CA LYS A 77 0.83 13.26 -5.85
C LYS A 77 -0.14 12.32 -6.59
N PRO A 78 -0.79 12.79 -7.68
CA PRO A 78 -1.70 11.97 -8.48
C PRO A 78 -1.09 10.63 -8.94
N ASP A 79 0.18 10.63 -9.32
CA ASP A 79 0.88 9.42 -9.75
C ASP A 79 0.98 8.35 -8.63
N THR A 80 1.10 8.77 -7.37
CA THR A 80 1.12 7.86 -6.22
C THR A 80 -0.23 7.16 -6.04
N VAL A 81 -1.32 7.90 -6.20
CA VAL A 81 -2.69 7.37 -6.11
C VAL A 81 -2.97 6.38 -7.24
N ILE A 82 -2.55 6.71 -8.46
CA ILE A 82 -2.61 5.78 -9.62
C ILE A 82 -1.78 4.53 -9.34
N GLY A 83 -0.60 4.66 -8.70
CA GLY A 83 0.22 3.54 -8.27
C GLY A 83 -0.50 2.62 -7.26
N TRP A 84 -1.24 3.19 -6.30
CA TRP A 84 -2.06 2.42 -5.37
C TRP A 84 -3.22 1.71 -6.07
N HIS A 85 -3.89 2.39 -7.01
CA HIS A 85 -4.95 1.78 -7.83
C HIS A 85 -4.42 0.57 -8.61
N ARG A 86 -3.28 0.72 -9.30
CA ARG A 86 -2.63 -0.40 -10.01
C ARG A 86 -2.33 -1.57 -9.07
N ARG A 87 -1.90 -1.31 -7.84
CA ARG A 87 -1.63 -2.36 -6.85
C ARG A 87 -2.90 -3.08 -6.40
N ILE A 88 -4.02 -2.37 -6.25
CA ILE A 88 -5.32 -2.96 -5.91
C ILE A 88 -5.80 -3.85 -7.06
N VAL A 89 -5.74 -3.34 -8.29
CA VAL A 89 -6.09 -4.11 -9.49
C VAL A 89 -5.18 -5.34 -9.62
N ALA A 90 -3.87 -5.17 -9.47
CA ALA A 90 -2.93 -6.28 -9.53
C ALA A 90 -3.26 -7.34 -8.48
N ARG A 91 -3.58 -6.94 -7.23
CA ARG A 91 -3.99 -7.88 -6.17
C ARG A 91 -5.30 -8.61 -6.49
N HIS A 92 -6.27 -7.94 -7.12
CA HIS A 92 -7.51 -8.58 -7.55
C HIS A 92 -7.25 -9.70 -8.57
N TRP A 93 -6.29 -9.48 -9.47
CA TRP A 93 -5.89 -10.47 -10.48
C TRP A 93 -4.75 -11.39 -10.04
N THR A 94 -4.18 -11.16 -8.85
CA THR A 94 -3.17 -12.06 -8.28
C THR A 94 -3.90 -13.25 -7.71
N GLN A 95 -3.72 -14.42 -8.33
CA GLN A 95 -4.28 -15.63 -7.76
C GLN A 95 -3.70 -15.86 -6.36
N PRO A 96 -4.54 -16.24 -5.38
CA PRO A 96 -4.03 -16.64 -4.08
C PRO A 96 -3.03 -17.81 -4.27
N PRO A 97 -2.01 -17.93 -3.42
CA PRO A 97 -1.08 -19.04 -3.50
C PRO A 97 -1.87 -20.35 -3.45
N LYS A 98 -1.89 -21.05 -4.58
CA LYS A 98 -2.60 -22.32 -4.70
C LYS A 98 -1.95 -23.31 -3.72
N PRO A 99 -2.72 -24.05 -2.91
CA PRO A 99 -2.18 -25.18 -2.14
C PRO A 99 -1.38 -26.05 -3.12
N ARG A 100 -0.11 -26.34 -2.82
CA ARG A 100 0.80 -27.07 -3.72
C ARG A 100 0.11 -28.35 -4.15
N THR A 101 -0.46 -28.35 -5.36
CA THR A 101 -1.17 -29.49 -5.94
C THR A 101 -0.13 -30.43 -6.55
N GLY A 102 0.79 -30.89 -5.70
CA GLY A 102 1.91 -31.76 -6.09
C GLY A 102 1.94 -33.00 -5.21
N ARG A 103 2.97 -33.84 -5.38
CA ARG A 103 3.21 -35.00 -4.51
C ARG A 103 3.18 -34.55 -3.03
N PRO A 104 2.40 -35.21 -2.15
CA PRO A 104 2.41 -34.89 -0.73
C PRO A 104 3.85 -34.99 -0.21
N PRO A 105 4.30 -34.01 0.61
CA PRO A 105 5.65 -34.03 1.13
C PRO A 105 5.87 -35.29 1.97
N THR A 106 7.10 -35.82 1.95
CA THR A 106 7.49 -36.93 2.83
C THR A 106 7.21 -36.54 4.29
N PRO A 107 6.56 -37.42 5.08
CA PRO A 107 6.24 -37.13 6.47
C PRO A 107 7.48 -36.64 7.24
N ALA A 108 7.30 -35.62 8.07
CA ALA A 108 8.40 -34.99 8.81
C ALA A 108 9.12 -35.99 9.73
N GLU A 109 8.39 -36.97 10.26
CA GLU A 109 8.92 -38.07 11.07
C GLU A 109 9.96 -38.89 10.30
N VAL A 110 9.65 -39.28 9.07
CA VAL A 110 10.59 -40.08 8.27
C VAL A 110 11.80 -39.25 7.85
N ARG A 111 11.62 -37.96 7.53
CA ARG A 111 12.76 -37.06 7.26
C ARG A 111 13.69 -36.94 8.47
N ARG A 112 13.14 -36.80 9.68
CA ARG A 112 13.92 -36.74 10.92
C ARG A 112 14.66 -38.05 11.18
N LEU A 113 14.02 -39.19 10.90
CA LEU A 113 14.63 -40.50 11.04
C LEU A 113 15.80 -40.68 10.06
N VAL A 114 15.64 -40.29 8.80
CA VAL A 114 16.72 -40.32 7.80
C VAL A 114 17.93 -39.51 8.27
N LEU A 115 17.70 -38.26 8.69
CA LEU A 115 18.77 -37.39 9.16
C LEU A 115 19.46 -37.96 10.41
N ARG A 116 18.70 -38.61 11.29
CA ARG A 116 19.24 -39.26 12.48
C ARG A 116 20.14 -40.45 12.10
N LEU A 117 19.66 -41.34 11.24
CA LEU A 117 20.42 -42.51 10.78
C LEU A 117 21.72 -42.12 10.07
N ASP A 118 21.66 -41.07 9.25
CA ASP A 118 22.83 -40.50 8.56
C ASP A 118 23.85 -39.90 9.55
N THR A 119 23.37 -39.17 10.56
CA THR A 119 24.23 -38.56 11.59
C THR A 119 24.87 -39.61 12.50
N GLU A 120 24.12 -40.65 12.89
CA GLU A 120 24.60 -41.72 13.77
C GLU A 120 25.51 -42.71 13.04
N ASN A 121 25.37 -42.83 11.71
CA ASN A 121 26.10 -43.81 10.90
C ASN A 121 26.70 -43.17 9.63
N PRO A 122 27.76 -42.36 9.76
CA PRO A 122 28.32 -41.58 8.65
C PRO A 122 28.93 -42.42 7.51
N THR A 123 29.15 -43.72 7.72
CA THR A 123 29.62 -44.65 6.67
C THR A 123 28.49 -45.24 5.84
N TRP A 124 27.22 -45.00 6.21
CA TRP A 124 26.08 -45.56 5.50
C TRP A 124 25.74 -44.72 4.27
N GLY A 125 25.73 -45.36 3.10
CA GLY A 125 25.18 -44.74 1.89
C GLY A 125 23.66 -44.75 1.87
N TYR A 126 23.05 -43.90 1.02
CA TYR A 126 21.60 -43.75 0.90
C TYR A 126 20.82 -45.07 0.68
N ARG A 127 21.41 -46.05 -0.03
CA ARG A 127 20.80 -47.38 -0.23
C ARG A 127 20.67 -48.17 1.07
N ARG A 128 21.65 -48.05 1.97
CA ARG A 128 21.64 -48.73 3.27
C ARG A 128 20.58 -48.09 4.18
N ILE A 129 20.55 -46.76 4.23
CA ILE A 129 19.51 -46.01 4.96
C ILE A 129 18.11 -46.34 4.42
N HIS A 130 17.92 -46.43 3.10
CA HIS A 130 16.66 -46.84 2.49
C HIS A 130 16.23 -48.27 2.91
N GLY A 131 17.18 -49.20 2.97
CA GLY A 131 16.95 -50.56 3.46
C GLY A 131 16.47 -50.57 4.91
N GLU A 132 17.10 -49.78 5.78
CA GLU A 132 16.70 -49.65 7.19
C GLU A 132 15.31 -49.02 7.34
N LEU A 133 15.02 -47.96 6.59
CA LEU A 133 13.67 -47.36 6.57
C LEU A 133 12.61 -48.38 6.16
N ARG A 134 12.91 -49.23 5.16
CA ARG A 134 12.01 -50.30 4.74
C ARG A 134 11.84 -51.36 5.83
N HIS A 135 12.91 -51.70 6.56
CA HIS A 135 12.87 -52.63 7.69
C HIS A 135 12.00 -52.09 8.84
N LEU A 136 12.05 -50.78 9.08
CA LEU A 136 11.23 -50.05 10.05
C LEU A 136 9.78 -49.80 9.58
N GLY A 137 9.39 -50.34 8.41
CA GLY A 137 8.03 -50.26 7.89
C GLY A 137 7.71 -49.00 7.06
N HIS A 138 8.68 -48.11 6.84
CA HIS A 138 8.48 -46.91 6.02
C HIS A 138 8.68 -47.21 4.53
N ARG A 139 7.59 -47.21 3.75
CA ARG A 139 7.62 -47.42 2.30
C ARG A 139 7.86 -46.09 1.56
N ILE A 140 9.12 -45.82 1.23
CA ILE A 140 9.54 -44.64 0.46
C ILE A 140 10.37 -45.11 -0.75
N ALA A 141 10.36 -44.35 -1.85
CA ALA A 141 11.21 -44.63 -3.00
C ALA A 141 12.67 -44.24 -2.68
N ALA A 142 13.65 -45.03 -3.13
CA ALA A 142 15.07 -44.76 -2.86
C ALA A 142 15.59 -43.43 -3.44
N SER A 143 14.83 -42.81 -4.35
CA SER A 143 15.13 -41.53 -4.98
C SER A 143 14.43 -40.33 -4.31
N THR A 144 13.85 -40.51 -3.11
CA THR A 144 13.10 -39.48 -2.37
C THR A 144 14.03 -38.70 -1.47
#